data_AF-A0A0G4LB24-F1
#
_entry.id   AF-A0A0G4LB24-F1
#
_cell.length_a   1.000
_cell.length_b   1.000
_cell.length_c   1.000
_cell.angle_alpha   90.00
_cell.angle_beta   90.00
_cell.angle_gamma   90.00
#
_symmetry.space_group_name_H-M   'P 1'
#
loop_
_entity.id
_entity.type
_entity.pdbx_description
1 polymer ?
#
loop_
_entity_poly.entity_id
_entity_poly.type
_entity_poly.pdbx_seq_one_letter_code
_entity_poly.pdbx_strand_id
1 'polypeptide(L)'
;MHKHGTECTVSVLRSCRSPSWYQRQAPSYSYINSDTSEEATHCIVPRRHISAAMADQQLANKAAAPAQPINLLLDIVNGRHKLSRAIPIALLIFDALLCILIILKVPYTEIDWVAYMEQIGQIVAGERDYSKIKGGTGPLVYPAAHVYAYTGLYYLTDEGTDVLFAQFLFAILYLATLAVVMACYWQAKVPPYMFPILVLSKRLHSIFVLRCFNDGVAVLFFWLAIFSMQRRNWAAGALLYSWGVGIK
;
A
#
# COMPACT_ATOMS: atom_id res chain seq x y z
N MET A 1 55.76 -48.21 -13.58
CA MET A 1 56.35 -47.01 -12.94
C MET A 1 55.45 -46.59 -11.79
N HIS A 2 55.94 -46.79 -10.57
CA HIS A 2 55.32 -46.38 -9.30
C HIS A 2 55.31 -44.86 -9.11
N LYS A 3 54.27 -44.36 -8.42
CA LYS A 3 54.27 -43.53 -7.17
C LYS A 3 52.91 -42.81 -7.10
N HIS A 4 51.92 -43.21 -6.28
CA HIS A 4 51.72 -43.04 -4.82
C HIS A 4 51.79 -41.60 -4.27
N GLY A 5 50.73 -41.23 -3.53
CA GLY A 5 50.64 -40.05 -2.64
C GLY A 5 49.21 -39.44 -2.58
N THR A 6 48.18 -40.09 -2.02
CA THR A 6 47.63 -40.03 -0.64
C THR A 6 47.09 -38.68 -0.11
N GLU A 7 45.86 -38.78 0.43
CA GLU A 7 45.18 -37.94 1.46
C GLU A 7 44.63 -36.56 1.04
N CYS A 8 43.47 -36.08 1.48
CA CYS A 8 42.70 -36.39 2.69
C CYS A 8 41.19 -36.16 2.50
N THR A 9 40.39 -37.10 2.99
CA THR A 9 38.93 -37.10 3.15
C THR A 9 38.45 -36.13 4.23
N VAL A 10 37.41 -35.33 3.97
CA VAL A 10 36.44 -34.92 5.01
C VAL A 10 35.02 -34.89 4.41
N SER A 11 34.29 -35.98 4.62
CA SER A 11 32.82 -36.02 4.55
C SER A 11 32.31 -35.46 5.89
N VAL A 12 31.68 -34.28 5.88
CA VAL A 12 31.01 -33.75 7.08
C VAL A 12 29.59 -34.30 7.12
N LEU A 13 29.44 -35.38 7.88
CA LEU A 13 28.18 -35.90 8.36
C LEU A 13 27.69 -35.07 9.58
N ARG A 14 26.36 -34.90 9.62
CA ARG A 14 25.50 -34.82 10.82
C ARG A 14 25.38 -33.50 11.61
N SER A 15 24.15 -32.98 11.56
CA SER A 15 23.29 -32.69 12.73
C SER A 15 23.85 -31.72 13.77
N CYS A 16 23.60 -30.41 13.58
CA CYS A 16 23.55 -29.46 14.69
C CYS A 16 22.09 -29.24 15.09
N ARG A 17 21.71 -29.90 16.19
CA ARG A 17 20.48 -29.68 16.95
C ARG A 17 20.51 -28.33 17.65
N SER A 18 19.33 -27.77 17.80
CA SER A 18 18.97 -26.64 18.68
C SER A 18 19.63 -26.70 20.06
N PRO A 19 20.06 -25.57 20.65
CA PRO A 19 20.43 -25.50 22.06
C PRO A 19 19.14 -25.47 22.91
N SER A 20 18.74 -26.62 23.44
CA SER A 20 17.67 -26.74 24.45
C SER A 20 18.30 -26.76 25.85
N TRP A 21 18.66 -25.60 26.38
CA TRP A 21 19.10 -25.45 27.76
C TRP A 21 17.97 -24.82 28.59
N TYR A 22 17.01 -25.64 29.01
CA TYR A 22 16.27 -25.59 30.29
C TYR A 22 15.13 -26.62 30.27
N GLN A 23 15.46 -27.91 30.34
CA GLN A 23 14.52 -28.95 30.77
C GLN A 23 14.87 -29.29 32.22
N ARG A 24 14.26 -28.55 33.16
CA ARG A 24 14.24 -28.92 34.57
C ARG A 24 13.03 -29.80 34.83
N GLN A 25 13.37 -31.05 35.12
CA GLN A 25 12.62 -32.12 35.78
C GLN A 25 11.30 -31.72 36.47
N ALA A 26 10.23 -32.40 36.05
CA ALA A 26 9.01 -32.56 36.83
C ALA A 26 9.24 -33.61 37.93
N PRO A 27 8.86 -33.37 39.19
CA PRO A 27 8.82 -34.43 40.19
C PRO A 27 7.51 -35.22 40.08
N SER A 28 7.65 -36.52 39.94
CA SER A 28 6.63 -37.53 40.18
C SER A 28 6.15 -37.48 41.62
N TYR A 29 4.87 -37.19 41.86
CA TYR A 29 4.26 -37.38 43.17
C TYR A 29 3.82 -38.83 43.32
N SER A 30 4.61 -39.57 44.11
CA SER A 30 4.28 -40.87 44.67
C SER A 30 3.27 -40.72 45.80
N TYR A 31 2.18 -41.48 45.73
CA TYR A 31 1.24 -41.69 46.83
C TYR A 31 1.95 -42.38 47.99
N ILE A 32 1.92 -41.75 49.18
CA ILE A 32 2.17 -42.42 50.45
C ILE A 32 0.96 -42.14 51.33
N ASN A 33 0.19 -43.19 51.59
CA ASN A 33 -0.75 -43.27 52.71
C ASN A 33 0.07 -43.55 53.98
N SER A 34 -0.15 -42.75 55.01
CA SER A 34 -0.01 -43.19 56.39
C SER A 34 -0.87 -42.29 57.28
N ASP A 35 -1.95 -42.89 57.78
CA ASP A 35 -2.73 -42.42 58.92
C ASP A 35 -1.82 -42.06 60.09
N THR A 36 -2.11 -40.92 60.76
CA THR A 36 -2.22 -40.82 62.23
C THR A 36 -2.65 -39.40 62.63
N SER A 37 -3.85 -39.32 63.22
CA SER A 37 -4.27 -38.54 64.40
C SER A 37 -3.63 -37.18 64.76
N GLU A 38 -4.54 -36.25 65.09
CA GLU A 38 -4.42 -35.13 66.06
C GLU A 38 -3.73 -33.82 65.61
N GLU A 39 -4.55 -32.84 65.22
CA GLU A 39 -4.80 -31.56 65.94
C GLU A 39 -5.41 -30.53 64.99
N ALA A 40 -6.72 -30.32 65.09
CA ALA A 40 -7.44 -29.31 64.34
C ALA A 40 -7.17 -27.91 64.93
N THR A 41 -6.10 -27.26 64.50
CA THR A 41 -5.95 -25.80 64.69
C THR A 41 -6.78 -25.08 63.63
N HIS A 42 -7.95 -24.59 64.03
CA HIS A 42 -8.84 -23.79 63.20
C HIS A 42 -8.16 -22.45 62.82
N CYS A 43 -7.41 -22.41 61.71
CA CYS A 43 -7.01 -21.16 61.08
C CYS A 43 -8.23 -20.51 60.42
N ILE A 44 -8.99 -19.73 61.19
CA ILE A 44 -10.01 -18.83 60.64
C ILE A 44 -9.27 -17.70 59.92
N VAL A 45 -9.07 -17.84 58.60
CA VAL A 45 -8.61 -16.73 57.77
C VAL A 45 -9.69 -15.62 57.84
N PRO A 46 -9.35 -14.38 58.21
CA PRO A 46 -10.35 -13.34 58.37
C PRO A 46 -11.02 -13.04 57.03
N ARG A 47 -12.34 -13.20 56.96
CA ARG A 47 -13.18 -12.95 55.77
C ARG A 47 -12.98 -11.56 55.13
N ARG A 48 -12.41 -10.60 55.88
CA ARG A 48 -12.06 -9.25 55.41
C ARG A 48 -10.91 -9.21 54.41
N HIS A 49 -9.91 -10.09 54.52
CA HIS A 49 -8.74 -10.07 53.62
C HIS A 49 -9.07 -10.58 52.21
N ILE A 50 -10.00 -11.54 52.09
CA ILE A 50 -10.46 -12.05 50.80
C ILE A 50 -11.25 -10.97 50.05
N SER A 51 -12.09 -10.20 50.75
CA SER A 51 -12.89 -9.14 50.12
C SER A 51 -12.04 -7.97 49.61
N ALA A 52 -10.98 -7.60 50.32
CA ALA A 52 -10.05 -6.56 49.88
C ALA A 52 -9.23 -7.03 48.66
N ALA A 53 -8.69 -8.25 48.71
CA ALA A 53 -7.96 -8.82 47.57
C ALA A 53 -8.85 -9.00 46.33
N MET A 54 -10.12 -9.38 46.49
CA MET A 54 -11.07 -9.47 45.37
C MET A 54 -11.47 -8.08 44.84
N ALA A 55 -11.62 -7.08 45.71
CA ALA A 55 -11.88 -5.70 45.30
C ALA A 55 -10.68 -5.08 44.57
N ASP A 56 -9.46 -5.36 45.03
CA ASP A 56 -8.21 -4.95 44.39
C ASP A 56 -8.01 -5.66 43.05
N GLN A 57 -8.34 -6.96 42.97
CA GLN A 57 -8.35 -7.73 41.72
C GLN A 57 -9.42 -7.19 40.74
N GLN A 58 -10.59 -6.78 41.24
CA GLN A 58 -11.63 -6.16 40.44
C GLN A 58 -11.22 -4.75 39.99
N LEU A 59 -10.53 -3.96 40.82
CA LEU A 59 -9.99 -2.66 40.42
C LEU A 59 -8.89 -2.82 39.36
N ALA A 60 -7.99 -3.80 39.52
CA ALA A 60 -6.94 -4.12 38.56
C ALA A 60 -7.49 -4.63 37.22
N ASN A 61 -8.50 -5.50 37.25
CA ASN A 61 -9.19 -5.98 36.04
C ASN A 61 -10.01 -4.87 35.36
N LYS A 62 -10.55 -3.92 36.13
CA LYS A 62 -11.28 -2.75 35.60
C LYS A 62 -10.33 -1.67 35.05
N ALA A 63 -9.11 -1.57 35.59
CA ALA A 63 -8.03 -0.73 35.08
C ALA A 63 -7.35 -1.31 33.81
N ALA A 64 -7.39 -2.64 33.62
CA ALA A 64 -6.92 -3.30 32.39
C ALA A 64 -7.89 -3.16 31.19
N ALA A 65 -9.09 -2.62 31.40
CA ALA A 65 -10.20 -2.67 30.43
C ALA A 65 -10.29 -1.58 29.33
N PRO A 66 -9.41 -0.56 29.19
CA PRO A 66 -9.40 0.29 27.99
C PRO A 66 -8.26 -0.01 26.99
N ALA A 67 -7.34 -0.94 27.29
CA ALA A 67 -6.19 -1.23 26.42
C ALA A 67 -6.55 -2.09 25.19
N GLN A 68 -7.61 -2.90 25.26
CA GLN A 68 -7.99 -3.82 24.18
C GLN A 68 -8.35 -3.13 22.85
N PRO A 69 -9.21 -2.09 22.80
CA PRO A 69 -9.53 -1.42 21.55
C PRO A 69 -8.35 -0.62 20.98
N ILE A 70 -7.51 -0.03 21.85
CA ILE A 70 -6.32 0.72 21.43
C ILE A 70 -5.28 -0.24 20.83
N ASN A 71 -5.03 -1.38 21.47
CA ASN A 71 -4.11 -2.40 20.95
C ASN A 71 -4.60 -2.99 19.62
N LEU A 72 -5.92 -3.23 19.49
CA LEU A 72 -6.50 -3.68 18.23
C LEU A 72 -6.32 -2.64 17.11
N LEU A 73 -6.57 -1.36 17.40
CA LEU A 73 -6.35 -0.28 16.44
C LEU A 73 -4.87 -0.19 16.05
N LEU A 74 -3.95 -0.24 17.02
CA LEU A 74 -2.51 -0.26 16.80
C LEU A 74 -2.08 -1.46 15.94
N ASP A 75 -2.65 -2.63 16.16
CA ASP A 75 -2.36 -3.82 15.35
C ASP A 75 -2.89 -3.68 13.93
N ILE A 76 -4.04 -3.03 13.74
CA ILE A 76 -4.60 -2.75 12.41
C ILE A 76 -3.74 -1.72 11.65
N VAL A 77 -3.39 -0.59 12.26
CA VAL A 77 -2.63 0.48 11.57
C VAL A 77 -1.17 0.08 11.31
N ASN A 78 -0.61 -0.83 12.11
CA ASN A 78 0.74 -1.38 11.91
C ASN A 78 0.78 -2.62 11.02
N GLY A 79 -0.35 -3.10 10.49
CA GLY A 79 -0.37 -4.22 9.56
C GLY A 79 -0.28 -5.61 10.20
N ARG A 80 -0.45 -5.70 11.53
CA ARG A 80 -0.41 -6.96 12.29
C ARG A 80 -1.74 -7.71 12.25
N HIS A 81 -2.84 -7.03 11.91
CA HIS A 81 -4.19 -7.60 11.84
C HIS A 81 -4.65 -7.86 10.39
N LYS A 82 -5.53 -8.85 10.17
CA LYS A 82 -6.06 -9.15 8.81
C LYS A 82 -6.84 -7.98 8.21
N LEU A 83 -7.52 -7.20 9.06
CA LEU A 83 -8.30 -6.03 8.65
C LEU A 83 -7.43 -4.92 8.04
N SER A 84 -6.12 -4.92 8.26
CA SER A 84 -5.19 -4.00 7.62
C SER A 84 -5.23 -4.04 6.09
N ARG A 85 -5.62 -5.18 5.51
CA ARG A 85 -5.80 -5.33 4.05
C ARG A 85 -7.01 -4.57 3.51
N ALA A 86 -7.98 -4.23 4.35
CA ALA A 86 -9.13 -3.42 3.96
C ALA A 86 -8.79 -1.93 3.86
N ILE A 87 -7.69 -1.47 4.48
CA ILE A 87 -7.30 -0.06 4.53
C ILE A 87 -7.13 0.54 3.12
N PRO A 88 -6.34 -0.05 2.21
CA PRO A 88 -6.19 0.52 0.85
C PRO A 88 -7.51 0.59 0.08
N ILE A 89 -8.38 -0.42 0.23
CA ILE A 89 -9.68 -0.47 -0.45
C ILE A 89 -10.60 0.63 0.09
N ALA A 90 -10.69 0.75 1.42
CA ALA A 90 -11.48 1.80 2.06
C ALA A 90 -11.00 3.19 1.67
N LEU A 91 -9.68 3.39 1.58
CA LEU A 91 -9.08 4.63 1.13
C LEU A 91 -9.38 4.93 -0.34
N LEU A 92 -9.33 3.95 -1.25
CA LEU A 92 -9.73 4.16 -2.65
C LEU A 92 -11.20 4.56 -2.78
N ILE A 93 -12.10 3.94 -2.02
CA ILE A 93 -13.52 4.28 -2.05
C ILE A 93 -13.73 5.70 -1.51
N PHE A 94 -13.11 6.02 -0.36
CA PHE A 94 -13.15 7.35 0.21
C PHE A 94 -12.66 8.41 -0.79
N ASP A 95 -11.55 8.13 -1.45
CA ASP A 95 -10.93 9.07 -2.38
C ASP A 95 -11.69 9.19 -3.70
N ALA A 96 -12.36 8.13 -4.15
CA ALA A 96 -13.27 8.19 -5.29
C ALA A 96 -14.45 9.13 -4.99
N LEU A 97 -15.02 9.05 -3.79
CA LEU A 97 -16.07 9.98 -3.34
C LEU A 97 -15.53 11.41 -3.23
N LEU A 98 -14.31 11.58 -2.74
CA LEU A 98 -13.64 12.89 -2.67
C LEU A 98 -13.42 13.47 -4.07
N CYS A 99 -12.98 12.67 -5.04
CA CYS A 99 -12.82 13.08 -6.43
C CYS A 99 -14.16 13.54 -7.03
N ILE A 100 -15.23 12.78 -6.84
CA ILE A 100 -16.59 13.17 -7.28
C ILE A 100 -16.98 14.50 -6.64
N LEU A 101 -16.77 14.67 -5.33
CA LEU A 101 -17.09 15.91 -4.64
C LEU A 101 -16.28 17.09 -5.20
N ILE A 102 -14.98 16.89 -5.48
CA ILE A 102 -14.11 17.91 -6.07
C ILE A 102 -14.61 18.32 -7.45
N ILE A 103 -14.92 17.37 -8.34
CA ILE A 103 -15.44 17.64 -9.69
C ILE A 103 -16.72 18.49 -9.60
N LEU A 104 -17.62 18.16 -8.68
CA LEU A 104 -18.92 18.81 -8.57
C LEU A 104 -18.88 20.17 -7.84
N LYS A 105 -17.86 20.42 -7.01
CA LYS A 105 -17.81 21.60 -6.11
C LYS A 105 -16.71 22.60 -6.44
N VAL A 106 -15.65 22.17 -7.11
CA VAL A 106 -14.50 23.01 -7.42
C VAL A 106 -14.49 23.28 -8.93
N PRO A 107 -14.49 24.57 -9.34
CA PRO A 107 -14.43 24.91 -10.76
C PRO A 107 -13.19 24.33 -11.42
N TYR A 108 -13.39 23.79 -12.62
CA TYR A 108 -12.30 23.41 -13.51
C TYR A 108 -11.40 24.62 -13.80
N THR A 109 -10.09 24.38 -13.85
CA THR A 109 -9.09 25.41 -14.17
C THR A 109 -8.33 24.98 -15.41
N GLU A 110 -8.66 25.62 -16.53
CA GLU A 110 -7.96 25.40 -17.79
C GLU A 110 -6.51 25.87 -17.70
N ILE A 111 -5.57 25.02 -18.14
CA ILE A 111 -4.17 25.40 -18.33
C ILE A 111 -3.68 24.90 -19.69
N ASP A 112 -3.69 23.59 -19.90
CA ASP A 112 -3.12 22.98 -21.11
C ASP A 112 -4.10 22.07 -21.87
N TRP A 113 -5.28 21.73 -21.33
CA TRP A 113 -6.18 20.77 -21.95
C TRP A 113 -6.61 21.21 -23.35
N VAL A 114 -7.04 22.46 -23.48
CA VAL A 114 -7.43 23.04 -24.78
C VAL A 114 -6.25 23.00 -25.75
N ALA A 115 -5.05 23.39 -25.30
CA ALA A 115 -3.87 23.36 -26.14
C ALA A 115 -3.50 21.93 -26.58
N TYR A 116 -3.67 20.92 -25.72
CA TYR A 116 -3.50 19.52 -26.09
C TYR A 116 -4.51 19.13 -27.17
N MET A 117 -5.79 19.47 -27.01
CA MET A 117 -6.84 19.12 -27.98
C MET A 117 -6.62 19.80 -29.33
N GLU A 118 -6.19 21.06 -29.35
CA GLU A 118 -5.82 21.79 -30.59
C GLU A 118 -4.64 21.14 -31.32
N GLN A 119 -3.61 20.73 -30.57
CA GLN A 119 -2.43 20.04 -31.11
C GLN A 119 -2.81 18.67 -31.68
N ILE A 120 -3.64 17.91 -30.96
CA ILE A 120 -4.15 16.63 -31.44
C ILE A 120 -5.07 16.79 -32.65
N GLY A 121 -5.92 17.82 -32.68
CA GLY A 121 -6.80 18.11 -33.82
C GLY A 121 -6.02 18.31 -35.12
N GLN A 122 -4.87 18.99 -35.07
CA GLN A 122 -3.97 19.12 -36.23
C GLN A 122 -3.40 17.76 -36.69
N ILE A 123 -3.03 16.90 -35.74
CA ILE A 123 -2.56 15.54 -36.04
C ILE A 123 -3.69 14.71 -36.65
N VAL A 124 -4.89 14.76 -36.10
CA VAL A 124 -6.07 14.08 -36.64
C VAL A 124 -6.38 14.57 -38.06
N ALA A 125 -6.23 15.87 -38.32
CA ALA A 125 -6.40 16.48 -39.65
C ALA A 125 -5.30 16.11 -40.67
N GLY A 126 -4.25 15.40 -40.25
CA GLY A 126 -3.21 14.87 -41.14
C GLY A 126 -1.84 15.53 -41.01
N GLU A 127 -1.65 16.52 -40.13
CA GLU A 127 -0.33 17.11 -39.89
C GLU A 127 0.59 16.09 -39.21
N ARG A 128 1.83 15.99 -39.71
CA ARG A 128 2.86 15.05 -39.21
C ARG A 128 4.18 15.75 -38.92
N ASP A 129 4.36 16.97 -39.39
CA ASP A 129 5.52 17.81 -39.11
C ASP A 129 5.36 18.47 -37.74
N TYR A 130 6.01 17.92 -36.73
CA TYR A 130 5.99 18.41 -35.34
C TYR A 130 6.35 19.90 -35.21
N SER A 131 7.16 20.45 -36.11
CA SER A 131 7.54 21.87 -36.08
C SER A 131 6.35 22.82 -36.32
N LYS A 132 5.29 22.30 -36.97
CA LYS A 132 4.07 23.04 -37.32
C LYS A 132 2.94 22.87 -36.32
N ILE A 133 2.98 21.83 -35.49
CA ILE A 133 1.90 21.50 -34.54
C ILE A 133 1.99 22.41 -33.31
N LYS A 134 0.97 23.26 -33.11
CA LYS A 134 0.95 24.25 -32.01
C LYS A 134 -0.46 24.45 -31.46
N GLY A 135 -0.58 24.66 -30.16
CA GLY A 135 -1.82 25.08 -29.50
C GLY A 135 -1.67 26.46 -28.86
N GLY A 136 -2.67 26.92 -28.12
CA GLY A 136 -2.68 28.22 -27.44
C GLY A 136 -1.52 28.44 -26.47
N THR A 137 -0.91 27.36 -25.94
CA THR A 137 0.26 27.41 -25.04
C THR A 137 1.60 27.23 -25.74
N GLY A 138 1.62 27.07 -27.07
CA GLY A 138 2.84 26.95 -27.87
C GLY A 138 2.95 25.62 -28.62
N PRO A 139 4.17 25.26 -29.08
CA PRO A 139 4.38 24.05 -29.87
C PRO A 139 4.16 22.77 -29.08
N LEU A 140 3.79 21.69 -29.79
CA LEU A 140 3.77 20.35 -29.21
C LEU A 140 5.20 19.91 -28.90
N VAL A 141 5.54 19.86 -27.60
CA VAL A 141 6.85 19.44 -27.11
C VAL A 141 6.88 18.00 -26.59
N TYR A 142 5.71 17.35 -26.50
CA TYR A 142 5.60 16.01 -25.95
C TYR A 142 5.79 14.91 -27.01
N PRO A 143 6.36 13.74 -26.67
CA PRO A 143 6.66 12.70 -27.65
C PRO A 143 5.41 11.92 -28.11
N ALA A 144 5.61 10.94 -28.99
CA ALA A 144 4.53 10.25 -29.69
C ALA A 144 3.53 9.50 -28.77
N ALA A 145 3.94 9.00 -27.60
CA ALA A 145 3.00 8.30 -26.73
C ALA A 145 2.00 9.26 -26.06
N HIS A 146 2.39 10.52 -25.81
CA HIS A 146 1.43 11.57 -25.45
C HIS A 146 0.41 11.76 -26.57
N VAL A 147 0.86 11.88 -27.82
CA VAL A 147 -0.02 12.02 -28.97
C VAL A 147 -1.03 10.87 -29.05
N TYR A 148 -0.58 9.63 -28.94
CA TYR A 148 -1.49 8.47 -29.00
C TYR A 148 -2.49 8.45 -27.85
N ALA A 149 -2.04 8.72 -26.62
CA ALA A 149 -2.93 8.76 -25.46
C ALA A 149 -3.99 9.87 -25.60
N TYR A 150 -3.57 11.07 -25.99
CA TYR A 150 -4.45 12.22 -26.13
C TYR A 150 -5.31 12.17 -27.39
N THR A 151 -4.92 11.44 -28.43
CA THR A 151 -5.80 11.10 -29.56
C THR A 151 -6.99 10.24 -29.10
N GLY A 152 -6.74 9.26 -28.21
CA GLY A 152 -7.83 8.48 -27.61
C GLY A 152 -8.78 9.36 -26.79
N LEU A 153 -8.23 10.27 -25.98
CA LEU A 153 -9.03 11.22 -25.20
C LEU A 153 -9.83 12.16 -26.10
N TYR A 154 -9.22 12.71 -27.15
CA TYR A 154 -9.86 13.60 -28.12
C TYR A 154 -11.16 12.99 -28.67
N TYR A 155 -11.13 11.73 -29.12
CA TYR A 155 -12.33 11.07 -29.62
C TYR A 155 -13.34 10.71 -28.53
N LEU A 156 -12.89 10.45 -27.29
CA LEU A 156 -13.76 10.10 -26.18
C LEU A 156 -14.52 11.32 -25.62
N THR A 157 -13.94 12.51 -25.71
CA THR A 157 -14.44 13.73 -25.06
C THR A 157 -15.00 14.74 -26.06
N ASP A 158 -15.54 14.27 -27.18
CA ASP A 158 -16.10 15.10 -28.26
C ASP A 158 -15.12 16.22 -28.69
N GLU A 159 -13.95 15.79 -29.16
CA GLU A 159 -12.83 16.64 -29.59
C GLU A 159 -12.24 17.52 -28.47
N GLY A 160 -12.54 17.19 -27.21
CA GLY A 160 -12.04 17.90 -26.04
C GLY A 160 -13.05 18.87 -25.41
N THR A 161 -14.25 18.98 -25.99
CA THR A 161 -15.30 19.90 -25.52
C THR A 161 -16.01 19.40 -24.27
N ASP A 162 -16.13 18.08 -24.08
CA ASP A 162 -16.68 17.49 -22.86
C ASP A 162 -15.61 17.37 -21.77
N VAL A 163 -15.29 18.52 -21.17
CA VAL A 163 -14.32 18.63 -20.09
C VAL A 163 -14.79 17.87 -18.85
N LEU A 164 -16.10 17.84 -18.56
CA LEU A 164 -16.63 17.13 -17.40
C LEU A 164 -16.34 15.63 -17.51
N PHE A 165 -16.57 15.04 -18.67
CA PHE A 165 -16.22 13.65 -18.93
C PHE A 165 -14.71 13.43 -18.85
N ALA A 166 -13.90 14.35 -19.35
CA ALA A 166 -12.44 14.31 -19.20
C ALA A 166 -12.04 14.28 -17.70
N GLN A 167 -12.65 15.11 -16.85
CA GLN A 167 -12.36 15.11 -15.40
C GLN A 167 -12.66 13.76 -14.75
N PHE A 168 -13.74 13.07 -15.16
CA PHE A 168 -14.02 11.71 -14.69
C PHE A 168 -13.00 10.68 -15.19
N LEU A 169 -12.57 10.77 -16.45
CA LEU A 169 -11.50 9.92 -16.98
C LEU A 169 -10.18 10.13 -16.20
N PHE A 170 -9.84 11.38 -15.90
CA PHE A 170 -8.66 11.68 -15.08
C PHE A 170 -8.82 11.30 -13.61
N ALA A 171 -10.02 11.30 -13.06
CA ALA A 171 -10.29 10.74 -11.73
C ALA A 171 -10.08 9.22 -11.71
N ILE A 172 -10.53 8.51 -12.74
CA ILE A 172 -10.26 7.07 -12.89
C ILE A 172 -8.76 6.81 -13.02
N LEU A 173 -8.06 7.61 -13.84
CA LEU A 173 -6.61 7.55 -14.00
C LEU A 173 -5.88 7.77 -12.67
N TYR A 174 -6.32 8.76 -11.89
CA TYR A 174 -5.80 9.05 -10.56
C TYR A 174 -5.99 7.86 -9.60
N LEU A 175 -7.20 7.32 -9.50
CA LEU A 175 -7.52 6.19 -8.63
C LEU A 175 -6.74 4.93 -9.03
N ALA A 176 -6.57 4.68 -10.33
CA ALA A 176 -5.73 3.59 -10.84
C ALA A 176 -4.27 3.80 -10.44
N THR A 177 -3.74 5.02 -10.59
CA THR A 177 -2.38 5.37 -10.17
C THR A 177 -2.19 5.16 -8.67
N LEU A 178 -3.12 5.66 -7.86
CA LEU A 178 -3.10 5.52 -6.41
C LEU A 178 -3.15 4.04 -5.98
N ALA A 179 -3.98 3.22 -6.64
CA ALA A 179 -4.05 1.78 -6.39
C ALA A 179 -2.71 1.09 -6.66
N VAL A 180 -2.03 1.44 -7.77
CA VAL A 180 -0.70 0.90 -8.09
C VAL A 180 0.34 1.37 -7.07
N VAL A 181 0.34 2.64 -6.68
CA VAL A 181 1.24 3.17 -5.64
C VAL A 181 1.05 2.41 -4.32
N MET A 182 -0.20 2.23 -3.88
CA MET A 182 -0.50 1.48 -2.67
C MET A 182 -0.07 0.02 -2.77
N ALA A 183 -0.23 -0.61 -3.94
CA ALA A 183 0.25 -1.96 -4.17
C ALA A 183 1.79 -2.07 -4.09
N CYS A 184 2.52 -1.09 -4.64
CA CYS A 184 3.98 -1.01 -4.55
C CYS A 184 4.45 -0.85 -3.08
N TYR A 185 3.77 0.00 -2.32
CA TYR A 185 4.06 0.23 -0.89
C TYR A 185 3.75 -1.02 -0.06
N TRP A 186 2.65 -1.70 -0.37
CA TRP A 186 2.30 -2.97 0.26
C TRP A 186 3.35 -4.05 -0.01
N GLN A 187 3.83 -4.15 -1.25
CA GLN A 187 4.89 -5.08 -1.64
C GLN A 187 6.23 -4.75 -0.96
N ALA A 188 6.50 -3.46 -0.72
CA ALA A 188 7.64 -2.99 0.07
C ALA A 188 7.48 -3.16 1.59
N LYS A 189 6.38 -3.77 2.06
CA LYS A 189 6.06 -3.99 3.49
C LYS A 189 5.97 -2.69 4.30
N VAL A 190 5.55 -1.59 3.66
CA VAL A 190 5.30 -0.33 4.35
C VAL A 190 4.10 -0.50 5.28
N PRO A 191 4.17 0.00 6.53
CA PRO A 191 3.04 -0.05 7.45
C PRO A 191 1.79 0.67 6.92
N PRO A 192 0.58 0.13 7.16
CA PRO A 192 -0.65 0.71 6.63
C PRO A 192 -0.99 2.14 7.07
N TYR A 193 -0.47 2.60 8.22
CA TYR A 193 -0.67 3.99 8.66
C TYR A 193 -0.11 5.04 7.70
N MET A 194 0.75 4.64 6.75
CA MET A 194 1.28 5.54 5.72
C MET A 194 0.29 5.81 4.58
N PHE A 195 -0.67 4.90 4.32
CA PHE A 195 -1.59 5.04 3.18
C PHE A 195 -2.50 6.27 3.23
N PRO A 196 -3.05 6.69 4.38
CA PRO A 196 -3.85 7.92 4.45
C PRO A 196 -3.10 9.16 3.97
N ILE A 197 -1.77 9.23 4.15
CA ILE A 197 -0.95 10.37 3.72
C ILE A 197 -0.91 10.47 2.18
N LEU A 198 -1.01 9.34 1.48
CA LEU A 198 -1.01 9.31 0.01
C LEU A 198 -2.29 9.92 -0.58
N VAL A 199 -3.40 9.79 0.14
CA VAL A 199 -4.74 10.28 -0.26
C VAL A 199 -4.89 11.78 -0.01
N LEU A 200 -4.29 12.33 1.06
CA LEU A 200 -4.56 13.71 1.49
C LEU A 200 -3.86 14.81 0.66
N SER A 201 -3.33 14.50 -0.52
CA SER A 201 -2.61 15.48 -1.33
C SER A 201 -3.55 16.33 -2.19
N LYS A 202 -3.82 17.57 -1.76
CA LYS A 202 -4.55 18.58 -2.56
C LYS A 202 -3.92 18.80 -3.94
N ARG A 203 -2.58 18.75 -4.02
CA ARG A 203 -1.85 18.99 -5.27
C ARG A 203 -2.14 17.91 -6.31
N LEU A 204 -2.19 16.63 -5.91
CA LEU A 204 -2.46 15.53 -6.84
C LEU A 204 -3.87 15.62 -7.41
N HIS A 205 -4.87 15.81 -6.57
CA HIS A 205 -6.25 16.06 -6.99
C HIS A 205 -6.35 17.20 -8.02
N SER A 206 -5.61 18.28 -7.76
CA SER A 206 -5.61 19.44 -8.63
C SER A 206 -4.91 19.19 -9.97
N ILE A 207 -3.85 18.37 -10.03
CA ILE A 207 -3.14 18.02 -11.27
C ILE A 207 -3.98 17.07 -12.13
N PHE A 208 -4.49 16.00 -11.53
CA PHE A 208 -5.28 15.01 -12.26
C PHE A 208 -6.66 15.55 -12.62
N VAL A 209 -7.46 15.92 -11.61
CA VAL A 209 -8.91 16.10 -11.76
C VAL A 209 -9.30 17.51 -12.19
N LEU A 210 -8.56 18.55 -11.78
CA LEU A 210 -8.94 19.95 -12.05
C LEU A 210 -8.22 20.58 -13.25
N ARG A 211 -7.18 19.92 -13.77
CA ARG A 211 -6.37 20.43 -14.88
C ARG A 211 -6.16 19.43 -16.01
N CYS A 212 -6.46 18.14 -15.80
CA CYS A 212 -6.32 17.09 -16.79
C CYS A 212 -4.90 17.03 -17.42
N PHE A 213 -3.86 17.20 -16.59
CA PHE A 213 -2.47 17.29 -17.05
C PHE A 213 -1.90 15.95 -17.52
N ASN A 214 -1.04 16.01 -18.54
CA ASN A 214 -0.41 14.83 -19.12
C ASN A 214 0.51 14.08 -18.15
N ASP A 215 1.02 14.78 -17.12
CA ASP A 215 1.77 14.21 -16.01
C ASP A 215 1.04 13.02 -15.39
N GLY A 216 -0.29 13.05 -15.32
CA GLY A 216 -1.07 11.96 -14.74
C GLY A 216 -0.92 10.65 -15.51
N VAL A 217 -0.88 10.73 -16.84
CA VAL A 217 -0.71 9.54 -17.70
C VAL A 217 0.72 9.03 -17.57
N ALA A 218 1.72 9.92 -17.65
CA ALA A 218 3.13 9.55 -17.51
C ALA A 218 3.42 8.86 -16.17
N VAL A 219 2.90 9.41 -15.08
CA VAL A 219 3.12 8.89 -13.71
C VAL A 219 2.44 7.53 -13.51
N LEU A 220 1.28 7.25 -14.13
CA LEU A 220 0.69 5.92 -14.07
C LEU A 220 1.64 4.86 -14.66
N PHE A 221 2.16 5.10 -15.87
CA PHE A 221 3.08 4.18 -16.54
C PHE A 221 4.39 4.01 -15.76
N PHE A 222 4.90 5.08 -15.16
CA PHE A 222 6.04 5.02 -14.25
C PHE A 222 5.78 4.10 -13.05
N TRP A 223 4.65 4.24 -12.36
CA TRP A 223 4.31 3.37 -11.22
C TRP A 223 4.05 1.93 -11.63
N LEU A 224 3.42 1.69 -12.79
CA LEU A 224 3.26 0.35 -13.36
C LEU A 224 4.61 -0.29 -13.69
N ALA A 225 5.58 0.49 -14.16
CA ALA A 225 6.93 0.02 -14.39
C ALA A 225 7.61 -0.44 -13.09
N ILE A 226 7.55 0.39 -12.04
CA ILE A 226 8.06 0.02 -10.70
C ILE A 226 7.38 -1.26 -10.20
N PHE A 227 6.06 -1.33 -10.29
CA PHE A 227 5.28 -2.49 -9.85
C PHE A 227 5.71 -3.78 -10.57
N SER A 228 5.94 -3.70 -11.89
CA SER A 228 6.41 -4.82 -12.70
C SER A 228 7.83 -5.24 -12.33
N MET A 229 8.73 -4.28 -12.11
CA MET A 229 10.12 -4.53 -11.68
C MET A 229 10.19 -5.17 -10.28
N GLN A 230 9.35 -4.73 -9.34
CA GLN A 230 9.25 -5.36 -8.01
C GLN A 230 8.85 -6.85 -8.09
N ARG A 231 8.15 -7.25 -9.16
CA ARG A 231 7.76 -8.65 -9.44
C ARG A 231 8.74 -9.41 -10.34
N ARG A 232 9.94 -8.85 -10.58
CA ARG A 232 10.98 -9.40 -11.47
C ARG A 232 10.53 -9.55 -12.93
N ASN A 233 9.49 -8.83 -13.35
CA ASN A 233 9.10 -8.74 -14.76
C ASN A 233 9.77 -7.52 -15.40
N TRP A 234 11.06 -7.67 -15.71
CA TRP A 234 11.90 -6.58 -16.22
C TRP A 234 11.50 -6.09 -17.60
N ALA A 235 11.09 -7.01 -18.49
CA ALA A 235 10.67 -6.66 -19.84
C ALA A 235 9.41 -5.79 -19.84
N ALA A 236 8.36 -6.21 -19.09
CA ALA A 236 7.17 -5.38 -18.95
C ALA A 236 7.49 -4.05 -18.26
N GLY A 237 8.34 -4.06 -17.22
CA GLY A 237 8.80 -2.84 -16.56
C GLY A 237 9.47 -1.86 -17.51
N ALA A 238 10.38 -2.33 -18.36
CA ALA A 238 11.07 -1.50 -19.35
C ALA A 238 10.11 -0.95 -20.42
N LEU A 239 9.16 -1.77 -20.91
CA LEU A 239 8.16 -1.33 -21.88
C LEU A 239 7.25 -0.25 -21.29
N LEU A 240 6.73 -0.46 -20.08
CA LEU A 240 5.90 0.51 -19.36
C LEU A 240 6.66 1.80 -19.06
N TYR A 241 7.92 1.69 -18.65
CA TYR A 241 8.77 2.87 -18.40
C TYR A 241 9.01 3.66 -19.70
N SER A 242 9.30 2.96 -20.80
CA SER A 242 9.47 3.57 -22.12
C SER A 242 8.20 4.29 -22.57
N TRP A 243 7.03 3.74 -22.27
CA TRP A 243 5.75 4.40 -22.54
C TRP A 243 5.58 5.68 -21.70
N GLY A 244 5.97 5.64 -20.41
CA GLY A 244 5.99 6.81 -19.53
C GLY A 244 6.88 7.93 -20.09
N VAL A 245 8.13 7.61 -20.45
CA VAL A 245 9.07 8.56 -21.09
C VAL A 245 8.54 9.06 -22.44
N GLY A 246 7.84 8.22 -23.20
CA GLY A 246 7.20 8.61 -24.46
C GLY A 246 6.03 9.58 -24.27
N ILE A 247 5.53 9.76 -23.06
CA ILE A 247 4.51 10.78 -22.73
C ILE A 247 5.21 12.07 -22.29
N LYS A 248 6.21 11.98 -21.42
CA LYS A 248 6.95 13.13 -20.86
C LYS A 248 8.25 12.70 -20.22
#